data_AF-A0ABD2PP43-F1
#
_entry.id   AF-A0ABD2PP43-F1
#
_cell.length_a   1.000
_cell.length_b   1.000
_cell.length_c   1.000
_cell.angle_alpha   90.00
_cell.angle_beta   90.00
_cell.angle_gamma   90.00
#
_symmetry.space_group_name_H-M   'P 1'
#
loop_
_entity.id
_entity.type
_entity.pdbx_description
1 polymer ?
#
loop_
_entity_poly.entity_id
_entity_poly.type
_entity_poly.pdbx_seq_one_letter_code
_entity_poly.pdbx_strand_id
1 'polypeptide(L)'
;MYYALPNVWSDFTEPEVEAPRVEQRQAFALMQALGSCVMAARRAYGDEFVEKAMRGQGPSQLDEPISVEVIGTDGVSFDFVCFELRSLDFSNNKGSSNRDYSLCNRAWIDGDLALFKPVLPTGRLPLKWTKYRDLDMNTFARLFAALTRNKTLLV
;
A
#
# COMPACT_ATOMS: atom_id res chain seq x y z
N MET A 1 -8.91 -6.03 29.17
CA MET A 1 -8.10 -6.28 27.96
C MET A 1 -8.62 -5.30 26.93
N TYR A 2 -7.92 -4.18 26.74
CA TYR A 2 -8.33 -3.14 25.79
C TYR A 2 -7.62 -3.42 24.46
N TYR A 3 -8.39 -3.59 23.39
CA TYR A 3 -7.85 -3.64 22.04
C TYR A 3 -7.79 -2.20 21.53
N ALA A 4 -6.59 -1.62 21.51
CA ALA A 4 -6.34 -0.36 20.83
C ALA A 4 -6.32 -0.62 19.32
N LEU A 5 -7.05 0.20 18.57
CA LEU A 5 -6.95 0.23 17.11
C LEU A 5 -5.55 0.74 16.71
N PRO A 6 -5.03 0.36 15.53
CA PRO A 6 -3.67 0.69 15.07
C PRO A 6 -3.47 2.18 14.69
N ASN A 7 -4.14 3.11 15.37
CA ASN A 7 -4.02 4.55 15.14
C ASN A 7 -3.13 5.26 16.20
N VAL A 8 -2.36 4.51 17.00
CA VAL A 8 -1.49 5.01 18.09
C VAL A 8 -0.30 5.87 17.59
N TRP A 9 -0.19 6.20 16.30
CA TRP A 9 0.86 7.07 15.77
C TRP A 9 0.89 8.50 16.35
N SER A 10 -0.13 8.91 17.12
CA SER A 10 -0.18 10.23 17.77
C SER A 10 -0.09 10.21 19.29
N ASP A 11 -0.01 9.04 19.94
CA ASP A 11 0.14 8.98 21.40
C ASP A 11 1.62 8.85 21.78
N PHE A 12 2.25 9.98 22.06
CA PHE A 12 3.65 10.08 22.51
C PHE A 12 3.88 9.57 23.94
N THR A 13 2.85 9.06 24.62
CA THR A 13 2.92 8.61 26.02
C THR A 13 2.91 7.09 26.19
N GLU A 14 2.43 6.34 25.18
CA GLU A 14 2.55 4.88 25.15
C GLU A 14 3.93 4.47 24.62
N PRO A 15 4.52 3.35 25.11
CA PRO A 15 5.72 2.80 24.50
C PRO A 15 5.39 2.44 23.05
N GLU A 16 6.04 3.12 22.09
CA GLU A 16 5.78 2.93 20.67
C GLU A 16 5.82 1.43 20.33
N VAL A 17 4.72 0.94 19.77
CA VAL A 17 4.67 -0.37 19.11
C VAL A 17 5.79 -0.38 18.07
N GLU A 18 6.54 -1.49 17.98
CA GLU A 18 7.61 -1.64 17.00
C GLU A 18 7.14 -1.14 15.62
N ALA A 19 7.96 -0.30 14.99
CA ALA A 19 7.67 0.21 13.66
C ALA A 19 7.33 -0.97 12.72
N PRO A 20 6.28 -0.83 11.87
CA PRO A 20 5.89 -1.90 10.98
C PRO A 20 7.07 -2.28 10.09
N ARG A 21 7.35 -3.57 9.99
CA ARG A 21 8.40 -4.07 9.10
C ARG A 21 8.09 -3.66 7.66
N VAL A 22 9.12 -3.55 6.84
CA VAL A 22 8.98 -3.18 5.41
C VAL A 22 7.94 -4.07 4.72
N GLU A 23 7.99 -5.38 4.97
CA GLU A 23 7.06 -6.33 4.35
C GLU A 23 5.61 -6.10 4.82
N GLN A 24 5.42 -5.70 6.08
CA GLN A 24 4.11 -5.38 6.62
C GLN A 24 3.56 -4.11 6.00
N ARG A 25 4.39 -3.06 5.91
CA ARG A 25 4.03 -1.76 5.30
C ARG A 25 3.64 -1.93 3.83
N GLN A 26 4.43 -2.69 3.07
CA GLN A 26 4.12 -3.04 1.69
C GLN A 26 2.84 -3.87 1.55
N ALA A 27 2.61 -4.84 2.44
CA ALA A 27 1.37 -5.62 2.44
C ALA A 27 0.14 -4.75 2.73
N PHE A 28 0.22 -3.82 3.69
CA PHE A 28 -0.84 -2.84 3.96
C PHE A 28 -1.13 -1.97 2.74
N ALA A 29 -0.08 -1.42 2.11
CA ALA A 29 -0.21 -0.59 0.91
C ALA A 29 -0.86 -1.38 -0.25
N LEU A 30 -0.46 -2.63 -0.47
CA LEU A 30 -1.07 -3.52 -1.48
C LEU A 30 -2.55 -3.79 -1.21
N MET A 31 -2.91 -4.10 0.05
CA MET A 31 -4.30 -4.35 0.42
C MET A 31 -5.16 -3.11 0.20
N GLN A 32 -4.63 -1.93 0.53
CA GLN A 32 -5.33 -0.66 0.33
C GLN A 32 -5.48 -0.32 -1.17
N ALA A 33 -4.45 -0.61 -1.96
CA ALA A 33 -4.50 -0.43 -3.41
C ALA A 33 -5.54 -1.36 -4.04
N LEU A 34 -5.55 -2.63 -3.66
CA LEU A 34 -6.53 -3.62 -4.09
C LEU A 34 -7.95 -3.19 -3.72
N GLY A 35 -8.18 -2.81 -2.45
CA GLY A 35 -9.49 -2.34 -1.99
C GLY A 35 -9.97 -1.13 -2.79
N SER A 36 -9.07 -0.19 -3.06
CA SER A 36 -9.37 1.01 -3.85
C SER A 36 -9.71 0.69 -5.30
N CYS A 37 -8.97 -0.24 -5.94
CA CYS A 37 -9.28 -0.74 -7.28
C CYS A 37 -10.63 -1.45 -7.33
N VAL A 38 -10.95 -2.29 -6.33
CA VAL A 38 -12.26 -2.97 -6.24
C VAL A 38 -13.39 -1.96 -6.08
N MET A 39 -13.21 -0.92 -5.27
CA MET A 39 -14.20 0.14 -5.13
C MET A 39 -14.39 0.94 -6.42
N ALA A 40 -13.31 1.21 -7.15
CA ALA A 40 -13.38 1.82 -8.47
C ALA A 40 -14.10 0.89 -9.49
N ALA A 41 -13.83 -0.42 -9.44
CA ALA A 41 -14.51 -1.41 -10.28
C ALA A 41 -16.01 -1.45 -9.99
N ARG A 42 -16.43 -1.42 -8.71
CA ARG A 42 -17.84 -1.34 -8.32
C ARG A 42 -18.52 -0.09 -8.88
N ARG A 43 -17.83 1.06 -8.84
CA ARG A 43 -18.35 2.31 -9.41
C ARG A 43 -18.49 2.27 -10.94
N ALA A 44 -17.58 1.58 -11.63
CA ALA A 44 -17.57 1.52 -13.10
C ALA A 44 -18.51 0.44 -13.67
N TYR A 45 -18.52 -0.76 -13.07
CA TYR A 45 -19.21 -1.95 -13.59
C TYR A 45 -20.45 -2.36 -12.78
N GLY A 46 -20.69 -1.73 -11.62
CA GLY A 46 -21.80 -2.03 -10.72
C GLY A 46 -21.50 -3.13 -9.70
N ASP A 47 -22.18 -3.07 -8.55
CA ASP A 47 -21.97 -4.02 -7.45
C ASP A 47 -22.31 -5.46 -7.84
N GLU A 48 -23.40 -5.67 -8.60
CA GLU A 48 -23.85 -7.01 -9.00
C GLU A 48 -22.82 -7.72 -9.87
N PHE A 49 -22.17 -6.99 -10.80
CA PHE A 49 -21.09 -7.52 -11.63
C PHE A 49 -19.90 -7.96 -10.78
N VAL A 50 -19.45 -7.10 -9.87
CA VAL A 50 -18.30 -7.38 -9.01
C VAL A 50 -18.55 -8.57 -8.09
N GLU A 51 -19.73 -8.66 -7.47
CA GLU A 51 -20.08 -9.79 -6.61
C GLU A 51 -20.13 -11.11 -7.38
N LYS A 52 -20.74 -11.11 -8.58
CA LYS A 52 -20.80 -12.27 -9.46
C LYS A 52 -19.40 -12.71 -9.91
N ALA A 53 -18.56 -11.77 -10.35
CA ALA A 53 -17.18 -12.01 -10.75
C ALA A 53 -16.35 -12.64 -9.62
N MET A 54 -16.41 -12.08 -8.41
CA MET A 54 -15.69 -12.59 -7.24
C MET A 54 -16.15 -13.98 -6.79
N ARG A 55 -17.41 -14.34 -7.06
CA ARG A 55 -17.97 -15.68 -6.78
C ARG A 55 -17.70 -16.69 -7.91
N GLY A 56 -16.99 -16.31 -8.97
CA GLY A 56 -16.77 -17.14 -10.15
C GLY A 56 -18.03 -17.37 -10.98
N GLN A 57 -19.03 -16.49 -10.86
CA GLN A 57 -20.32 -16.58 -11.53
C GLN A 57 -20.41 -15.55 -12.66
N GLY A 58 -19.78 -15.81 -13.80
CA GLY A 58 -19.84 -14.93 -14.97
C GLY A 58 -18.49 -14.30 -15.33
N PRO A 59 -18.47 -13.27 -16.18
CA PRO A 59 -17.22 -12.64 -16.60
C PRO A 59 -16.52 -11.97 -15.41
N SER A 60 -15.25 -12.30 -15.22
CA SER A 60 -14.42 -11.79 -14.12
C SER A 60 -13.30 -10.86 -14.59
N GLN A 61 -13.02 -10.86 -15.88
CA GLN A 61 -12.05 -9.97 -16.50
C GLN A 61 -12.66 -8.58 -16.69
N LEU A 62 -11.88 -7.55 -16.41
CA LEU A 62 -12.23 -6.17 -16.70
C LEU A 62 -11.84 -5.84 -18.14
N ASP A 63 -12.73 -5.14 -18.86
CA ASP A 63 -12.44 -4.65 -20.22
C ASP A 63 -11.30 -3.62 -20.20
N GLU A 64 -11.26 -2.77 -19.17
CA GLU A 64 -10.19 -1.81 -18.94
C GLU A 64 -9.56 -2.05 -17.56
N PRO A 65 -8.23 -2.18 -17.47
CA PRO A 65 -7.57 -2.37 -16.20
C PRO A 65 -7.64 -1.10 -15.34
N ILE A 66 -7.81 -1.29 -14.03
CA ILE A 66 -7.87 -0.20 -13.06
C ILE A 66 -6.58 -0.15 -12.28
N SER A 67 -5.82 0.94 -12.44
CA SER A 67 -4.57 1.16 -11.72
C SER A 67 -4.71 2.18 -10.60
N VAL A 68 -4.13 1.87 -9.44
CA VAL A 68 -4.06 2.76 -8.27
C VAL A 68 -2.62 2.80 -7.76
N GLU A 69 -2.15 4.00 -7.41
CA GLU A 69 -0.86 4.23 -6.76
C GLU A 69 -1.10 4.49 -5.27
N VAL A 70 -0.36 3.80 -4.41
CA VAL A 70 -0.39 3.93 -2.95
C VAL A 70 1.03 4.14 -2.45
N ILE A 71 1.20 5.10 -1.55
CA ILE A 71 2.47 5.34 -0.85
C ILE A 71 2.28 4.89 0.60
N GLY A 72 2.99 3.85 1.00
CA GLY A 72 3.09 3.43 2.40
C GLY A 72 4.26 4.12 3.09
N THR A 73 4.08 4.60 4.33
CA THR A 73 5.18 5.23 5.07
C THR A 73 5.13 4.95 6.56
N ASP A 74 6.30 4.92 7.22
CA ASP A 74 6.46 4.96 8.68
C ASP A 74 6.86 6.36 9.16
N GLY A 75 6.77 7.36 8.27
CA GLY A 75 7.22 8.73 8.49
C GLY A 75 8.67 8.98 8.08
N VAL A 76 9.50 7.95 7.93
CA VAL A 76 10.93 8.05 7.59
C VAL A 76 11.22 7.44 6.22
N SER A 77 10.75 6.22 6.02
CA SER A 77 10.86 5.45 4.80
C SER A 77 9.53 5.41 4.05
N PHE A 78 9.61 5.27 2.74
CA PHE A 78 8.49 5.28 1.82
C PHE A 78 8.52 4.02 0.95
N ASP A 79 7.37 3.38 0.77
CA ASP A 79 7.13 2.35 -0.22
C ASP A 79 6.15 2.86 -1.27
N PHE A 80 6.57 2.89 -2.52
CA PHE A 80 5.75 3.26 -3.67
C PHE A 80 5.17 1.99 -4.28
N VAL A 81 3.85 1.83 -4.17
CA VAL A 81 3.11 0.67 -4.65
C VAL A 81 2.18 1.09 -5.77
N CYS A 82 2.37 0.54 -6.96
CA CYS A 82 1.43 0.66 -8.06
C CYS A 82 0.74 -0.69 -8.27
N PHE A 83 -0.58 -0.71 -8.14
CA PHE A 83 -1.39 -1.91 -8.34
C PHE A 83 -2.28 -1.75 -9.56
N GLU A 84 -2.35 -2.79 -10.38
CA GLU A 84 -3.23 -2.85 -11.54
C GLU A 84 -4.16 -4.07 -11.45
N LEU A 85 -5.45 -3.77 -11.29
CA LEU A 85 -6.54 -4.72 -11.28
C LEU A 85 -6.97 -5.03 -12.72
N ARG A 86 -6.79 -6.27 -13.16
CA ARG A 86 -7.20 -6.79 -14.47
C ARG A 86 -8.35 -7.79 -14.37
N SER A 87 -8.43 -8.51 -13.25
CA SER A 87 -9.43 -9.54 -13.02
C SER A 87 -9.89 -9.52 -11.56
N LEU A 88 -11.19 -9.75 -11.39
CA LEU A 88 -11.87 -9.94 -10.11
C LEU A 88 -11.99 -11.42 -9.72
N ASP A 89 -11.38 -12.31 -10.51
CA ASP A 89 -11.28 -13.74 -10.16
C ASP A 89 -10.19 -13.97 -9.11
N PHE A 90 -10.62 -14.14 -7.87
CA PHE A 90 -9.76 -14.56 -6.76
C PHE A 90 -9.93 -16.04 -6.42
N SER A 91 -10.70 -16.79 -7.23
CA SER A 91 -10.90 -18.20 -6.99
C SER A 91 -9.56 -18.94 -7.10
N ASN A 92 -9.31 -19.80 -6.12
CA ASN A 92 -8.02 -20.38 -5.85
C ASN A 92 -7.56 -21.25 -7.03
N ASN A 93 -6.53 -20.80 -7.76
CA ASN A 93 -5.81 -21.58 -8.78
C ASN A 93 -5.07 -22.77 -8.14
N LYS A 94 -5.83 -23.74 -7.64
CA LYS A 94 -5.34 -25.04 -7.20
C LYS A 94 -4.82 -25.80 -8.43
N GLY A 95 -3.50 -25.77 -8.62
CA GLY A 95 -2.78 -26.84 -9.30
C GLY A 95 -2.81 -26.94 -10.83
N SER A 96 -3.28 -25.95 -11.59
CA SER A 96 -3.07 -25.98 -13.05
C SER A 96 -1.61 -25.64 -13.38
N SER A 97 -0.89 -26.57 -13.99
CA SER A 97 0.47 -26.41 -14.52
C SER A 97 0.54 -25.47 -15.74
N ASN A 98 -0.61 -24.97 -16.21
CA ASN A 98 -0.72 -24.06 -17.33
C ASN A 98 -1.46 -22.79 -16.86
N ARG A 99 -0.77 -21.95 -16.08
CA ARG A 99 -1.32 -20.67 -15.63
C ARG A 99 -1.10 -19.61 -16.69
N ASP A 100 -2.19 -19.11 -17.25
CA ASP A 100 -2.13 -17.91 -18.07
C ASP A 100 -1.95 -16.69 -17.16
N TYR A 101 -0.70 -16.23 -17.04
CA TYR A 101 -0.35 -15.04 -16.26
C TYR A 101 -0.84 -13.73 -16.91
N SER A 102 -1.40 -13.78 -18.12
CA SER A 102 -1.92 -12.59 -18.80
C SER A 102 -3.11 -11.97 -18.06
N LEU A 103 -3.88 -12.78 -17.32
CA LEU A 103 -5.08 -12.36 -16.58
C LEU A 103 -4.82 -12.05 -15.11
N CYS A 104 -3.58 -12.19 -14.63
CA CYS A 104 -3.24 -11.90 -13.24
C CYS A 104 -3.20 -10.40 -12.98
N ASN A 105 -3.69 -10.00 -11.81
CA ASN A 105 -3.44 -8.67 -11.25
C ASN A 105 -1.93 -8.47 -11.06
N ARG A 106 -1.45 -7.25 -11.28
CA ARG A 106 -0.01 -6.93 -11.17
C ARG A 106 0.21 -5.86 -10.12
N ALA A 107 1.35 -5.95 -9.46
CA ALA A 107 1.81 -4.93 -8.54
C ALA A 107 3.29 -4.66 -8.79
N TRP A 108 3.66 -3.38 -8.73
CA TRP A 108 5.04 -2.92 -8.71
C TRP A 108 5.28 -2.25 -7.37
N ILE A 109 6.37 -2.63 -6.71
CA ILE A 109 6.75 -2.12 -5.41
C ILE A 109 8.17 -1.60 -5.54
N ASP A 110 8.35 -0.33 -5.23
CA ASP A 110 9.65 0.28 -5.03
C ASP A 110 9.70 0.75 -3.57
N GLY A 111 10.41 -0.01 -2.75
CA GLY A 111 10.23 0.00 -1.29
C GLY A 111 11.48 0.33 -0.50
N ASP A 112 11.28 0.58 0.78
CA ASP A 112 12.31 0.91 1.77
C ASP A 112 13.19 2.12 1.40
N LEU A 113 12.57 3.13 0.79
CA LEU A 113 13.25 4.35 0.39
C LEU A 113 13.20 5.36 1.54
N ALA A 114 14.31 5.49 2.27
CA ALA A 114 14.45 6.44 3.36
C ALA A 114 14.54 7.88 2.82
N LEU A 115 13.62 8.75 3.24
CA LEU A 115 13.68 10.19 2.91
C LEU A 115 14.76 10.89 3.73
N PHE A 116 14.95 10.48 4.97
CA PHE A 116 15.94 11.04 5.87
C PHE A 116 16.50 9.97 6.80
N LYS A 117 17.67 10.23 7.35
CA LYS A 117 18.29 9.41 8.38
C LYS A 117 17.99 9.97 9.76
N PRO A 118 17.22 9.28 10.61
CA PRO A 118 16.96 9.74 11.96
C PRO A 118 18.21 9.55 12.83
N VAL A 119 18.63 10.64 13.49
CA VAL A 119 19.67 10.62 14.53
C VAL A 119 18.97 10.68 15.87
N LEU A 120 18.79 9.51 16.47
CA LEU A 120 18.15 9.37 17.77
C LEU A 120 19.05 9.97 18.88
N PRO A 121 18.46 10.69 19.85
CA PRO A 121 19.23 11.25 20.94
C PRO A 121 19.74 10.11 21.86
N THR A 122 21.05 10.09 22.13
CA THR A 122 21.66 9.08 23.03
C THR A 122 21.55 9.51 24.49
N GLY A 123 21.18 8.58 25.38
CA GLY A 123 21.15 8.79 26.83
C GLY A 123 19.73 9.05 27.38
N ARG A 124 19.61 9.93 28.39
CA ARG A 124 18.31 10.28 29.03
C ARG A 124 17.56 11.41 28.32
N LEU A 125 17.98 11.78 27.11
CA LEU A 125 17.36 12.86 26.35
C LEU A 125 16.02 12.37 25.76
N PRO A 126 14.95 13.19 25.82
CA PRO A 126 13.67 12.78 25.25
C PRO A 126 13.72 12.65 23.72
N LEU A 127 12.97 11.70 23.16
CA LEU A 127 12.91 11.41 21.72
C LEU A 127 12.48 12.60 20.84
N LYS A 128 11.78 13.60 21.40
CA LYS A 128 11.45 14.86 20.71
C LYS A 128 12.67 15.64 20.17
N TRP A 129 13.87 15.29 20.64
CA TRP A 129 15.14 15.87 20.18
C TRP A 129 15.79 15.08 19.03
N THR A 130 15.06 14.15 18.42
CA THR A 130 15.51 13.44 17.21
C THR A 130 15.79 14.45 16.10
N LYS A 131 16.98 14.35 15.51
CA LYS A 131 17.38 15.18 14.38
C LYS A 131 17.31 14.37 13.11
N TYR A 132 16.71 14.92 12.07
CA TYR A 132 16.69 14.31 10.74
C TYR A 132 17.83 14.88 9.90
N ARG A 133 18.66 14.01 9.34
CA ARG A 133 19.82 14.37 8.50
C ARG A 133 19.77 13.61 7.18
N ASP A 134 20.64 13.98 6.27
CA ASP A 134 20.88 13.27 5.01
C ASP A 134 19.60 13.09 4.19
N LEU A 135 18.96 14.21 3.84
CA LEU A 135 17.78 14.22 2.98
C LEU A 135 18.10 13.59 1.62
N ASP A 136 17.42 12.51 1.27
CA ASP A 136 17.53 11.91 -0.06
C ASP A 136 16.60 12.63 -1.05
N MET A 137 17.22 13.40 -1.93
CA MET A 137 16.51 14.14 -2.98
C MET A 137 15.87 13.21 -4.03
N ASN A 138 16.37 11.99 -4.21
CA ASN A 138 15.76 11.04 -5.13
C ASN A 138 14.42 10.52 -4.59
N THR A 139 14.39 10.10 -3.32
CA THR A 139 13.16 9.72 -2.62
C THR A 139 12.17 10.89 -2.56
N PHE A 140 12.65 12.11 -2.28
CA PHE A 140 11.81 13.31 -2.30
C PHE A 140 11.20 13.57 -3.69
N ALA A 141 12.01 13.49 -4.76
CA ALA A 141 11.54 13.70 -6.13
C ALA A 141 10.47 12.68 -6.53
N ARG A 142 10.62 11.42 -6.10
CA ARG A 142 9.63 10.36 -6.32
C ARG A 142 8.33 10.62 -5.56
N LEU A 143 8.42 11.02 -4.29
CA LEU A 143 7.27 11.42 -3.49
C LEU A 143 6.52 12.59 -4.15
N PHE A 144 7.25 13.60 -4.60
CA PHE A 144 6.67 14.76 -5.29
C PHE A 144 6.02 14.36 -6.64
N ALA A 145 6.69 13.52 -7.43
CA ALA A 145 6.15 13.01 -8.68
C ALA A 145 4.89 12.17 -8.47
N ALA A 146 4.85 11.37 -7.41
CA ALA A 146 3.69 10.56 -7.08
C ALA A 146 2.52 11.43 -6.62
N LEU A 147 2.75 12.45 -5.78
CA LEU A 147 1.69 13.37 -5.32
C LEU A 147 1.13 14.28 -6.42
N THR A 148 1.94 14.63 -7.43
CA THR A 148 1.49 15.44 -8.57
C THR A 148 0.67 14.64 -9.59
N ARG A 149 0.70 13.30 -9.52
CA ARG A 149 -0.23 12.46 -10.26
C ARG A 149 -1.57 12.46 -9.51
N ASN A 150 -2.65 12.90 -10.17
CA ASN A 150 -4.00 13.05 -9.60
C ASN A 150 -4.69 11.76 -9.09
N LYS A 151 -3.96 10.66 -8.86
CA LYS A 151 -4.49 9.32 -8.55
C LYS A 151 -3.74 8.58 -7.44
N THR A 152 -2.96 9.29 -6.62
CA THR A 152 -2.14 8.66 -5.58
C THR A 152 -2.78 8.77 -4.21
N LEU A 153 -2.85 7.66 -3.49
CA LEU A 153 -3.28 7.59 -2.09
C LEU A 153 -2.05 7.53 -1.19
N LEU A 154 -2.01 8.36 -0.15
CA LEU A 154 -0.97 8.30 0.89
C LEU A 154 -1.58 7.60 2.11
N VAL A 155 -0.92 6.54 2.56
CA VAL A 155 -1.47 5.57 3.53
C VAL A 155 -0.45 5.26 4.61
#